data_AF-A0A1B6FTT3-F1
#
_entry.id   AF-A0A1B6FTT3-F1
#
_cell.length_a   1.000
_cell.length_b   1.000
_cell.length_c   1.000
_cell.angle_alpha   90.00
_cell.angle_beta   90.00
_cell.angle_gamma   90.00
#
_symmetry.space_group_name_H-M   'P 1'
#
loop_
_entity.id
_entity.type
_entity.pdbx_description
1 polymer ?
#
loop_
_entity_poly.entity_id
_entity_poly.type
_entity_poly.pdbx_seq_one_letter_code
_entity_poly.pdbx_strand_id
1 'polypeptide(L)'
;FFGLGAVSAAVMSSADSSVLSASSMFARNVYKLIFRQRASEMEIIWVMRLSIFVVGILSTIMALTIPSIYGLWSMCSDLVYCILFPQLLMVVHFKHHCNTYGSLAAYIVAFVVRLSGGEPLLGLAPTIHYPGWDGERQLFPFRTMAMLASLITLVGVSAGTKHVFETGMLAPGYDWFRCVVNIPEDVVHVGEPAEGEQMSVMTSGTVGRGYGAATMVGKDEMNGRINPALETDDDDPALDLAELKRRGT
;
A
#
# COMPACT_ATOMS: atom_id res chain seq x y z
N PHE A 1 15.18 -41.88 11.97
CA PHE A 1 13.90 -41.14 11.87
C PHE A 1 13.97 -39.68 12.34
N PHE A 2 14.96 -39.27 13.14
CA PHE A 2 15.14 -37.86 13.54
C PHE A 2 15.21 -36.87 12.36
N GLY A 3 15.88 -37.23 11.25
CA GLY A 3 15.98 -36.35 10.07
C GLY A 3 14.65 -36.03 9.39
N LEU A 4 13.80 -37.05 9.16
CA LEU A 4 12.47 -36.83 8.59
C LEU A 4 11.57 -36.02 9.54
N GLY A 5 11.64 -36.28 10.85
CA GLY A 5 10.93 -35.48 11.85
C GLY A 5 11.38 -34.02 11.86
N ALA A 6 12.69 -33.78 11.77
CA ALA A 6 13.26 -32.43 11.73
C ALA A 6 12.85 -31.66 10.47
N VAL A 7 12.90 -32.29 9.29
CA VAL A 7 12.50 -31.66 8.03
C VAL A 7 11.00 -31.35 8.03
N SER A 8 10.15 -32.28 8.48
CA SER A 8 8.70 -32.05 8.58
C SER A 8 8.37 -30.91 9.54
N ALA A 9 9.03 -30.83 10.69
CA ALA A 9 8.85 -29.74 11.64
C ALA A 9 9.27 -28.38 11.05
N ALA A 10 10.40 -28.33 10.32
CA ALA A 10 10.88 -27.12 9.67
C ALA A 10 9.93 -26.62 8.56
N VAL A 11 9.41 -27.54 7.74
CA VAL A 11 8.44 -27.22 6.69
C VAL A 11 7.11 -26.76 7.30
N MET A 12 6.63 -27.43 8.35
CA MET A 12 5.40 -27.03 9.05
C MET A 12 5.50 -25.61 9.62
N SER A 13 6.63 -25.26 10.24
CA SER A 13 6.87 -23.92 10.78
C SER A 13 6.93 -22.84 9.68
N SER A 14 7.57 -23.15 8.54
CA SER A 14 7.66 -22.23 7.39
C SER A 14 6.29 -22.02 6.72
N ALA A 15 5.51 -23.10 6.59
CA ALA A 15 4.17 -23.05 6.05
C ALA A 15 3.22 -22.26 6.96
N ASP A 16 3.27 -22.49 8.27
CA ASP A 16 2.44 -21.77 9.25
C ASP A 16 2.69 -20.26 9.20
N SER A 17 3.97 -19.86 9.22
CA SER A 17 4.36 -18.44 9.14
C SER A 17 3.89 -17.79 7.83
N SER A 18 3.95 -18.52 6.71
CA SER A 18 3.53 -18.01 5.39
C SER A 18 2.01 -17.84 5.33
N VAL A 19 1.25 -18.82 5.80
CA VAL A 19 -0.22 -18.80 5.81
C VAL A 19 -0.73 -17.74 6.78
N LEU A 20 -0.12 -17.61 7.95
CA LEU A 20 -0.46 -16.56 8.92
C LEU A 20 -0.17 -15.16 8.35
N SER A 21 0.99 -14.97 7.72
CA SER A 21 1.36 -13.70 7.08
C SER A 21 0.36 -13.32 5.97
N ALA A 22 0.05 -14.25 5.06
CA ALA A 22 -0.92 -14.03 3.99
C ALA A 22 -2.32 -13.72 4.53
N SER A 23 -2.78 -14.49 5.52
CA SER A 23 -4.09 -14.28 6.15
C SER A 23 -4.18 -12.94 6.88
N SER A 24 -3.08 -12.52 7.51
CA SER A 24 -2.99 -11.24 8.21
C SER A 24 -3.04 -10.05 7.24
N MET A 25 -2.29 -10.13 6.14
CA MET A 25 -2.34 -9.13 5.07
C MET A 25 -3.73 -9.06 4.47
N PHE A 26 -4.39 -10.18 4.23
CA PHE A 26 -5.77 -10.20 3.71
C PHE A 26 -6.76 -9.54 4.68
N ALA A 27 -6.76 -9.94 5.96
CA ALA A 27 -7.70 -9.40 6.94
C ALA A 27 -7.51 -7.89 7.18
N ARG A 28 -6.27 -7.39 7.14
CA ARG A 28 -5.96 -5.97 7.39
C ARG A 28 -6.02 -5.11 6.15
N ASN A 29 -5.45 -5.56 5.03
CA ASN A 29 -5.32 -4.75 3.82
C ASN A 29 -6.48 -4.93 2.85
N VAL A 30 -7.19 -6.06 2.89
CA VAL A 30 -8.34 -6.31 1.99
C VAL A 30 -9.63 -6.12 2.77
N TYR A 31 -9.87 -6.90 3.82
CA TYR A 31 -11.16 -6.89 4.52
C TYR A 31 -11.46 -5.53 5.18
N LYS A 32 -10.50 -5.00 5.94
CA LYS A 32 -10.69 -3.70 6.61
C LYS A 32 -10.79 -2.54 5.62
N LEU A 33 -9.96 -2.48 4.58
CA LEU A 33 -9.95 -1.35 3.64
C LEU A 33 -11.15 -1.37 2.68
N ILE A 34 -11.56 -2.55 2.18
CA ILE A 34 -12.56 -2.68 1.11
C ILE A 34 -13.96 -2.92 1.67
N PHE A 35 -14.12 -3.80 2.67
CA PHE A 35 -15.45 -4.24 3.12
C PHE A 35 -15.93 -3.48 4.35
N ARG A 36 -15.07 -3.28 5.35
CA ARG A 36 -15.48 -2.63 6.62
C ARG A 36 -14.34 -1.89 7.31
N GLN A 37 -14.24 -0.59 7.05
CA GLN A 37 -13.20 0.30 7.60
C GLN A 37 -13.21 0.40 9.12
N ARG A 38 -14.37 0.15 9.76
CA ARG A 38 -14.56 0.11 11.22
C ARG A 38 -14.62 -1.31 11.80
N ALA A 39 -13.89 -2.28 11.22
CA ALA A 39 -13.84 -3.63 11.78
C ALA A 39 -13.10 -3.66 13.14
N SER A 40 -13.69 -4.35 14.11
CA SER A 40 -13.08 -4.59 15.43
C SER A 40 -11.92 -5.59 15.33
N GLU A 41 -10.93 -5.52 16.23
CA GLU A 41 -9.81 -6.48 16.27
C GLU A 41 -10.29 -7.93 16.40
N MET A 42 -11.40 -8.16 17.12
CA MET A 42 -12.00 -9.49 17.24
C MET A 42 -12.55 -10.00 15.90
N GLU A 43 -13.16 -9.12 15.10
CA GLU A 43 -13.65 -9.46 13.76
C GLU A 43 -12.46 -9.78 12.83
N ILE A 44 -11.36 -9.03 12.92
CA ILE A 44 -10.15 -9.26 12.13
C ILE A 44 -9.54 -10.63 12.44
N ILE A 45 -9.51 -11.04 13.72
CA ILE A 45 -9.04 -12.38 14.12
C ILE A 45 -9.92 -13.49 13.55
N TRP A 46 -11.25 -13.31 13.57
CA TRP A 46 -12.17 -14.27 12.95
C TRP A 46 -11.96 -14.39 11.43
N VAL A 47 -11.77 -13.27 10.74
CA VAL A 47 -11.47 -13.25 9.30
C VAL A 47 -10.12 -13.89 9.00
N MET A 48 -9.09 -13.66 9.83
CA MET A 48 -7.80 -14.35 9.69
C MET A 48 -7.97 -15.86 9.79
N ARG A 49 -8.70 -16.37 10.81
CA ARG A 49 -8.95 -17.81 10.97
C ARG A 49 -9.67 -18.43 9.77
N LEU A 50 -10.67 -17.75 9.23
CA LEU A 50 -11.36 -18.19 8.02
C LEU A 50 -10.41 -18.20 6.81
N SER A 51 -9.57 -17.17 6.68
CA SER A 51 -8.60 -17.06 5.59
C SER A 51 -7.57 -18.20 5.62
N ILE A 52 -7.08 -18.58 6.81
CA ILE A 52 -6.19 -19.75 7.00
C ILE A 52 -6.83 -21.02 6.44
N PHE A 53 -8.12 -21.24 6.76
CA PHE A 53 -8.84 -22.41 6.28
C PHE A 53 -9.00 -22.42 4.74
N VAL A 54 -9.38 -21.28 4.16
CA VAL A 54 -9.53 -21.13 2.71
C VAL A 54 -8.19 -21.32 1.98
N VAL A 55 -7.12 -20.66 2.45
CA VAL A 55 -5.77 -20.80 1.88
C VAL A 55 -5.27 -22.24 2.01
N GLY A 56 -5.54 -22.90 3.13
CA GLY A 56 -5.19 -24.31 3.34
C GLY A 56 -5.88 -25.24 2.33
N ILE A 57 -7.17 -25.05 2.09
CA ILE A 57 -7.92 -25.82 1.07
C ILE A 57 -7.34 -25.58 -0.33
N LEU A 58 -7.17 -24.31 -0.72
CA LEU A 58 -6.64 -23.95 -2.04
C LEU A 58 -5.22 -24.49 -2.25
N SER A 59 -4.35 -24.38 -1.24
CA SER A 59 -3.00 -24.93 -1.27
C SER A 59 -3.01 -26.45 -1.43
N THR A 60 -3.90 -27.15 -0.71
CA THR A 60 -4.06 -28.61 -0.83
C THR A 60 -4.51 -29.01 -2.23
N ILE A 61 -5.47 -28.29 -2.81
CA ILE A 61 -5.92 -28.52 -4.19
C ILE A 61 -4.76 -28.34 -5.18
N MET A 62 -4.00 -27.25 -5.06
CA MET A 62 -2.83 -27.01 -5.93
C MET A 62 -1.76 -28.09 -5.76
N ALA A 63 -1.51 -28.54 -4.53
CA ALA A 63 -0.54 -29.60 -4.24
C ALA A 63 -0.94 -30.96 -4.84
N LEU A 64 -2.24 -31.25 -4.93
CA LEU A 64 -2.75 -32.50 -5.53
C LEU A 64 -2.85 -32.44 -7.06
N THR A 65 -3.02 -31.26 -7.64
CA THR A 65 -3.26 -31.08 -9.08
C THR A 65 -2.00 -30.84 -9.89
N ILE A 66 -0.98 -30.18 -9.31
CA ILE A 66 0.21 -29.74 -10.06
C ILE A 66 1.37 -30.71 -9.84
N PRO A 67 1.91 -31.33 -10.91
CA PRO A 67 2.91 -32.39 -10.79
C PRO A 67 4.33 -31.89 -10.47
N SER A 68 4.60 -30.58 -10.58
CA SER A 68 5.96 -30.02 -10.46
C SER A 68 6.06 -28.88 -9.44
N ILE A 69 6.82 -29.11 -8.38
CA ILE A 69 7.15 -28.12 -7.34
C ILE A 69 8.04 -27.01 -7.91
N TYR A 70 9.02 -27.37 -8.74
CA TYR A 70 9.91 -26.40 -9.39
C TYR A 70 9.14 -25.46 -10.33
N GLY A 71 8.15 -25.99 -11.04
CA GLY A 71 7.29 -25.17 -11.89
C GLY A 71 6.50 -24.16 -11.06
N LEU A 72 5.83 -24.61 -9.98
CA LEU A 72 5.11 -23.74 -9.04
C LEU A 72 6.01 -22.64 -8.46
N TRP A 73 7.21 -23.01 -8.02
CA TRP A 73 8.16 -22.05 -7.47
C TRP A 73 8.61 -21.02 -8.53
N SER A 74 8.86 -21.45 -9.77
CA SER A 74 9.15 -20.53 -10.87
C SER A 74 7.95 -19.62 -11.17
N MET A 75 6.71 -20.11 -11.10
CA MET A 75 5.51 -19.28 -11.32
C MET A 75 5.41 -18.15 -10.32
N CYS A 76 5.55 -18.49 -9.04
CA CYS A 76 5.51 -17.49 -7.97
C CYS A 76 6.63 -16.47 -8.14
N SER A 77 7.86 -16.95 -8.43
CA SER A 77 9.02 -16.08 -8.66
C SER A 77 8.82 -15.15 -9.87
N ASP A 78 8.17 -15.63 -10.93
CA ASP A 78 7.88 -14.82 -12.12
C ASP A 78 6.92 -13.67 -11.83
N LEU A 79 5.86 -13.92 -11.05
CA LEU A 79 4.90 -12.88 -10.68
C LEU A 79 5.57 -11.81 -9.81
N VAL A 80 6.39 -12.24 -8.83
CA VAL A 80 7.17 -11.33 -8.00
C VAL A 80 8.12 -10.50 -8.86
N TYR A 81 8.81 -11.12 -9.81
CA TYR A 81 9.76 -10.44 -10.69
C TYR A 81 9.10 -9.48 -11.68
N CYS A 82 7.98 -9.85 -12.29
CA CYS A 82 7.34 -9.00 -13.31
C CYS A 82 6.54 -7.85 -12.70
N ILE A 83 5.95 -8.06 -11.52
CA ILE A 83 4.98 -7.14 -10.91
C ILE A 83 5.60 -6.38 -9.73
N LEU A 84 6.10 -7.11 -8.71
CA LEU A 84 6.53 -6.48 -7.46
C LEU A 84 7.89 -5.81 -7.61
N PHE A 85 8.83 -6.44 -8.31
CA PHE A 85 10.19 -5.92 -8.43
C PHE A 85 10.25 -4.50 -9.02
N PRO A 86 9.57 -4.16 -10.13
CA PRO A 86 9.56 -2.80 -10.67
C PRO A 86 8.97 -1.76 -9.71
N GLN A 87 7.91 -2.13 -8.99
CA GLN A 87 7.28 -1.28 -8.00
C GLN A 87 8.21 -1.01 -6.81
N LEU A 88 8.84 -2.07 -6.28
CA LEU A 88 9.77 -1.97 -5.16
C LEU A 88 11.05 -1.20 -5.52
N LEU A 89 11.61 -1.47 -6.70
CA LEU A 89 12.80 -0.78 -7.18
C LEU A 89 12.52 0.73 -7.27
N MET A 90 11.40 1.12 -7.86
CA MET A 90 11.06 2.52 -8.07
C MET A 90 10.67 3.21 -6.76
N VAL A 91 9.90 2.58 -5.86
CA VAL A 91 9.53 3.22 -4.57
C VAL A 91 10.72 3.39 -3.62
N VAL A 92 11.70 2.48 -3.65
CA VAL A 92 12.89 2.54 -2.79
C VAL A 92 13.92 3.53 -3.33
N HIS A 93 14.21 3.51 -4.64
CA HIS A 93 15.27 4.35 -5.22
C HIS A 93 14.78 5.69 -5.76
N PHE A 94 13.53 5.78 -6.21
CA PHE A 94 12.98 6.94 -6.93
C PHE A 94 11.59 7.33 -6.43
N LYS A 95 11.43 7.45 -5.10
CA LYS A 95 10.16 7.79 -4.44
C LYS A 95 9.42 8.98 -5.06
N HIS A 96 10.14 10.02 -5.46
CA HIS A 96 9.55 11.24 -6.06
C HIS A 96 8.98 11.06 -7.47
N HIS A 97 9.32 9.95 -8.15
CA HIS A 97 8.85 9.63 -9.49
C HIS A 97 7.78 8.53 -9.48
N CYS A 98 7.28 8.13 -8.30
CA CYS A 98 6.33 7.04 -8.13
C CYS A 98 5.01 7.53 -7.55
N ASN A 99 3.92 7.30 -8.27
CA ASN A 99 2.58 7.68 -7.84
C ASN A 99 1.67 6.43 -7.79
N THR A 100 0.61 6.46 -6.98
CA THR A 100 -0.34 5.34 -6.87
C THR A 100 -1.02 5.01 -8.21
N TYR A 101 -1.32 6.02 -9.04
CA TYR A 101 -1.85 5.81 -10.40
C TYR A 101 -0.88 5.02 -11.29
N GLY A 102 0.41 5.39 -11.26
CA GLY A 102 1.43 4.70 -12.03
C GLY A 102 1.65 3.28 -11.53
N SER A 103 1.66 3.06 -10.21
CA SER A 103 1.78 1.74 -9.59
C SER A 103 0.63 0.82 -9.97
N LEU A 104 -0.60 1.33 -9.98
CA LEU A 104 -1.79 0.58 -10.37
C LEU A 104 -1.78 0.25 -11.87
N ALA A 105 -1.48 1.24 -12.73
CA ALA A 105 -1.40 1.02 -14.17
C ALA A 105 -0.30 0.02 -14.53
N ALA A 106 0.89 0.15 -13.92
CA ALA A 106 1.98 -0.79 -14.09
C ALA A 106 1.62 -2.21 -13.64
N TYR A 107 0.91 -2.35 -12.51
CA TYR A 107 0.42 -3.66 -12.04
C TYR A 107 -0.50 -4.32 -13.08
N ILE A 108 -1.49 -3.58 -13.59
CA ILE A 108 -2.46 -4.09 -14.56
C ILE A 108 -1.76 -4.48 -15.86
N VAL A 109 -0.88 -3.61 -16.39
CA VAL A 109 -0.12 -3.89 -17.61
C VAL A 109 0.79 -5.10 -17.42
N ALA A 110 1.55 -5.18 -16.32
CA ALA A 110 2.41 -6.32 -16.01
C ALA A 110 1.60 -7.62 -15.99
N PHE A 111 0.45 -7.61 -15.33
CA PHE A 111 -0.42 -8.77 -15.19
C PHE A 111 -0.99 -9.22 -16.53
N VAL A 112 -1.51 -8.29 -17.34
CA VAL A 112 -2.06 -8.59 -18.68
C VAL A 112 -0.96 -9.12 -19.61
N VAL A 113 0.20 -8.47 -19.66
CA VAL A 113 1.33 -8.91 -20.49
C VAL A 113 1.81 -10.29 -20.03
N ARG A 114 1.88 -10.53 -18.71
CA ARG A 114 2.31 -11.83 -18.16
C ARG A 114 1.32 -12.96 -18.48
N LEU A 115 0.02 -12.70 -18.42
CA LEU A 115 -1.02 -13.67 -18.79
C LEU A 115 -1.05 -13.91 -20.31
N SER A 116 -0.74 -12.89 -21.12
CA SER A 116 -0.78 -13.01 -22.59
C SER A 116 0.24 -13.99 -23.17
N GLY A 117 1.36 -14.20 -22.46
CA GLY A 117 2.41 -15.16 -22.83
C GLY A 117 2.03 -16.62 -22.58
N GLY A 118 0.85 -16.89 -22.02
CA GLY A 118 0.42 -18.24 -21.65
C GLY A 118 1.18 -18.78 -20.43
N GLU A 119 0.63 -19.83 -19.82
CA GLU A 119 1.30 -20.53 -18.73
C GLU A 119 1.09 -22.04 -18.84
N PRO A 120 2.10 -22.81 -19.32
CA PRO A 120 1.96 -24.24 -19.53
C PRO A 120 1.63 -25.01 -18.24
N LEU A 121 2.04 -24.51 -17.07
CA LEU A 121 1.74 -25.17 -15.79
C LEU A 121 0.27 -25.04 -15.36
N LEU A 122 -0.41 -23.98 -15.78
CA LEU A 122 -1.82 -23.72 -15.46
C LEU A 122 -2.75 -24.14 -16.62
N GLY A 123 -2.20 -24.71 -17.69
CA GLY A 123 -2.95 -25.06 -18.90
C GLY A 123 -3.42 -23.84 -19.71
N LEU A 124 -2.84 -22.66 -19.47
CA LEU A 124 -3.21 -21.44 -20.16
C LEU A 124 -2.48 -21.38 -21.50
N ALA A 125 -3.19 -21.58 -22.60
CA ALA A 125 -2.66 -21.39 -23.94
C ALA A 125 -2.26 -19.92 -24.15
N PRO A 126 -1.13 -19.64 -24.82
CA PRO A 126 -0.71 -18.27 -25.11
C PRO A 126 -1.73 -17.60 -26.04
N THR A 127 -2.27 -16.46 -25.61
CA THR A 127 -3.21 -15.68 -26.42
C THR A 127 -2.50 -14.79 -27.43
N ILE A 128 -1.25 -14.39 -27.14
CA ILE A 128 -0.40 -13.62 -28.05
C ILE A 128 0.85 -14.44 -28.37
N HIS A 129 1.02 -14.75 -29.65
CA HIS A 129 2.20 -15.42 -30.16
C HIS A 129 3.31 -14.39 -30.36
N TYR A 130 4.24 -14.31 -29.40
CA TYR A 130 5.37 -13.38 -29.51
C TYR A 130 6.38 -13.86 -30.57
N PRO A 131 7.12 -12.94 -31.22
CA PRO A 131 8.09 -13.28 -32.27
C PRO A 131 9.15 -14.27 -31.77
N GLY A 132 9.36 -15.38 -32.50
CA GLY A 132 10.17 -16.52 -32.04
C GLY A 132 9.35 -17.70 -31.49
N TRP A 133 8.08 -17.80 -31.89
CA TRP A 133 7.19 -18.91 -31.58
C TRP A 133 7.51 -20.14 -32.44
N ASP A 134 7.91 -21.24 -31.80
CA ASP A 134 8.27 -22.49 -32.46
C ASP A 134 7.16 -23.57 -32.34
N GLY A 135 5.90 -23.16 -32.18
CA GLY A 135 4.77 -24.09 -32.03
C GLY A 135 4.57 -24.67 -30.62
N GLU A 136 5.65 -24.91 -29.87
CA GLU A 136 5.58 -25.48 -28.50
C GLU A 136 6.21 -24.60 -27.41
N ARG A 137 7.18 -23.74 -27.78
CA ARG A 137 7.92 -22.91 -26.83
C ARG A 137 8.09 -21.51 -27.36
N GLN A 138 7.87 -20.54 -26.48
CA GLN A 138 8.16 -19.15 -26.77
C GLN A 138 9.61 -18.85 -26.38
N LEU A 139 10.50 -18.73 -27.36
CA LEU A 139 11.93 -18.43 -27.12
C LEU A 139 12.16 -16.97 -26.72
N PHE A 140 11.19 -16.10 -27.01
CA PHE A 140 11.27 -14.69 -26.63
C PHE A 140 11.30 -14.54 -25.10
N PRO A 141 12.18 -13.69 -24.54
CA PRO A 141 12.27 -13.46 -23.10
C PRO A 141 11.08 -12.62 -22.60
N PHE A 142 9.90 -13.22 -22.63
CA PHE A 142 8.63 -12.55 -22.34
C PHE A 142 8.58 -12.02 -20.90
N ARG A 143 9.26 -12.68 -19.96
CA ARG A 143 9.34 -12.28 -18.55
C ARG A 143 10.06 -10.94 -18.39
N THR A 144 11.19 -10.75 -19.08
CA THR A 144 11.93 -9.48 -19.02
C THR A 144 11.19 -8.37 -19.73
N MET A 145 10.52 -8.68 -20.85
CA MET A 145 9.64 -7.72 -21.53
C MET A 145 8.49 -7.28 -20.63
N ALA A 146 7.82 -8.20 -19.92
CA ALA A 146 6.75 -7.86 -18.98
C ALA A 146 7.23 -6.95 -17.85
N MET A 147 8.41 -7.25 -17.30
CA MET A 147 9.06 -6.43 -16.26
C MET A 147 9.43 -5.03 -16.79
N LEU A 148 10.01 -4.93 -17.98
CA LEU A 148 10.35 -3.64 -18.58
C LEU A 148 9.10 -2.83 -18.96
N ALA A 149 8.07 -3.47 -19.49
CA ALA A 149 6.81 -2.83 -19.82
C ALA A 149 6.14 -2.25 -18.58
N SER A 150 6.16 -2.98 -17.45
CA SER A 150 5.62 -2.48 -16.19
C SER A 150 6.45 -1.33 -15.62
N LEU A 151 7.77 -1.39 -15.72
CA LEU A 151 8.66 -0.31 -15.31
C LEU A 151 8.45 0.98 -16.14
N ILE A 152 8.38 0.86 -17.47
CA ILE A 152 8.13 1.99 -18.38
C ILE A 152 6.75 2.58 -18.09
N THR A 153 5.74 1.73 -17.91
CA THR A 153 4.37 2.17 -17.59
C THR A 153 4.35 2.90 -16.24
N LEU A 154 5.05 2.39 -15.23
CA LEU A 154 5.13 2.99 -13.91
C LEU A 154 5.66 4.42 -13.97
N VAL A 155 6.82 4.60 -14.61
CA VAL A 155 7.46 5.91 -14.74
C VAL A 155 6.64 6.83 -15.65
N GLY A 156 6.20 6.33 -16.80
CA GLY A 156 5.44 7.11 -17.78
C GLY A 156 4.10 7.61 -17.25
N VAL A 157 3.32 6.75 -16.61
CA VAL A 157 2.01 7.12 -16.04
C VAL A 157 2.20 7.99 -14.81
N SER A 158 3.21 7.74 -13.96
CA SER A 158 3.50 8.60 -12.79
C SER A 158 3.93 10.00 -13.21
N ALA A 159 4.83 10.12 -14.20
CA ALA A 159 5.25 11.41 -14.74
C ALA A 159 4.10 12.12 -15.46
N GLY A 160 3.30 11.39 -16.23
CA GLY A 160 2.14 11.92 -16.94
C GLY A 160 1.07 12.45 -15.97
N THR A 161 0.71 11.69 -14.93
CA THR A 161 -0.24 12.18 -13.92
C THR A 161 0.31 13.39 -13.19
N LYS A 162 1.59 13.38 -12.77
CA LYS A 162 2.21 14.54 -12.14
C LYS A 162 2.12 15.79 -13.02
N HIS A 163 2.48 15.68 -14.29
CA HIS A 163 2.43 16.78 -15.24
C HIS A 163 1.00 17.31 -15.44
N VAL A 164 0.02 16.43 -15.58
CA VAL A 164 -1.39 16.78 -15.83
C VAL A 164 -2.03 17.53 -14.65
N PHE A 165 -1.69 17.14 -13.42
CA PHE A 165 -2.17 17.82 -12.21
C PHE A 165 -1.42 19.12 -11.92
N GLU A 166 -0.10 19.18 -12.17
CA GLU A 166 0.70 20.40 -11.97
C GLU A 166 0.40 21.50 -13.00
N THR A 167 0.04 21.12 -14.23
CA THR A 167 -0.34 22.06 -15.31
C THR A 167 -1.78 22.55 -15.22
N GLY A 168 -2.56 22.07 -14.24
CA GLY A 168 -3.95 22.48 -14.03
C GLY A 168 -4.92 22.00 -15.12
N MET A 169 -4.54 21.01 -15.93
CA MET A 169 -5.41 20.44 -16.98
C MET A 169 -6.55 19.60 -16.40
N LEU A 170 -6.35 19.00 -15.22
CA LEU A 170 -7.42 18.33 -14.46
C LEU A 170 -7.68 19.09 -13.16
N ALA A 171 -8.96 19.24 -12.81
CA ALA A 171 -9.35 19.84 -11.54
C ALA A 171 -8.83 18.97 -10.37
N PRO A 172 -8.32 19.58 -9.28
CA PRO A 172 -7.81 18.85 -8.11
C PRO A 172 -8.80 17.86 -7.47
N GLY A 173 -10.10 18.06 -7.69
CA GLY A 173 -11.16 17.16 -7.22
C GLY A 173 -11.20 15.78 -7.88
N TYR A 174 -10.52 15.58 -9.02
CA TYR A 174 -10.41 14.27 -9.67
C TYR A 174 -9.24 13.41 -9.15
N ASP A 175 -8.47 13.89 -8.16
CA ASP A 175 -7.44 13.07 -7.52
C ASP A 175 -8.05 12.06 -6.53
N TRP A 176 -8.62 10.98 -7.07
CA TRP A 176 -9.24 9.89 -6.31
C TRP A 176 -8.29 9.24 -5.28
N PHE A 177 -7.01 9.10 -5.63
CA PHE A 177 -6.00 8.56 -4.72
C PHE A 177 -5.32 9.62 -3.85
N ARG A 178 -5.66 10.92 -3.99
CA ARG A 178 -5.04 12.05 -3.26
C ARG A 178 -3.51 11.97 -3.24
N CYS A 179 -2.91 11.63 -4.38
CA CYS A 179 -1.48 11.32 -4.48
C CYS A 179 -0.64 12.43 -5.13
N VAL A 180 -1.28 13.42 -5.75
CA VAL A 180 -0.57 14.41 -6.58
C VAL A 180 -0.84 15.83 -6.12
N VAL A 181 -2.09 16.19 -5.82
CA VAL A 181 -2.42 17.49 -5.22
C VAL A 181 -2.79 17.25 -3.77
N ASN A 182 -1.82 17.46 -2.88
CA ASN A 182 -2.04 17.39 -1.44
C ASN A 182 -2.74 18.70 -1.01
N ILE A 183 -4.04 18.81 -1.27
CA ILE A 183 -4.84 19.94 -0.76
C ILE A 183 -4.90 19.76 0.76
N PRO A 184 -4.38 20.69 1.59
CA PRO A 184 -4.66 20.67 3.02
C PRO A 184 -6.18 20.69 3.21
N GLU A 185 -6.70 19.87 4.13
CA GLU A 185 -8.15 19.68 4.33
C GLU A 185 -8.89 20.96 4.80
N ASP A 186 -8.18 22.08 4.97
CA ASP A 186 -8.68 23.38 5.42
C ASP A 186 -9.45 24.20 4.36
N VAL A 187 -9.58 23.71 3.11
CA VAL A 187 -10.29 24.44 2.03
C VAL A 187 -11.43 23.65 1.41
N VAL A 188 -12.00 22.70 2.15
CA VAL A 188 -13.40 22.30 1.89
C VAL A 188 -14.27 23.30 2.65
N HIS A 189 -14.47 24.49 2.07
CA HIS A 189 -15.50 25.41 2.52
C HIS A 189 -16.83 24.66 2.49
N VAL A 190 -17.30 24.24 3.66
CA VAL A 190 -18.68 23.86 3.91
C VAL A 190 -19.50 25.06 3.45
N GLY A 191 -20.27 24.88 2.38
CA GLY A 191 -21.05 25.95 1.77
C GLY A 191 -21.88 26.67 2.83
N GLU A 192 -21.84 28.00 2.80
CA GLU A 192 -22.71 28.86 3.62
C GLU A 192 -24.17 28.42 3.48
N PRO A 193 -24.83 27.99 4.57
CA PRO A 193 -26.28 27.98 4.60
C PRO A 193 -26.74 29.42 4.86
N ALA A 194 -27.41 29.96 3.85
CA ALA A 194 -28.44 31.00 3.87
C ALA A 194 -28.37 32.12 4.94
N GLU A 195 -28.21 33.35 4.43
CA GLU A 195 -28.63 34.60 5.07
C GLU A 195 -29.95 34.42 5.84
N GLY A 196 -29.97 34.58 7.17
CA GLY A 196 -31.24 34.45 7.88
C GLY A 196 -31.31 34.61 9.40
N GLU A 197 -30.25 34.37 10.18
CA GLU A 197 -30.38 34.43 11.65
C GLU A 197 -29.35 35.36 12.31
N GLN A 198 -29.78 36.63 12.39
CA GLN A 198 -29.74 37.47 13.59
C GLN A 198 -28.40 37.49 14.36
N MET A 199 -27.56 38.50 14.14
CA MET A 199 -27.70 39.75 14.91
C MET A 199 -27.89 39.50 16.42
N SER A 200 -26.92 38.89 17.13
CA SER A 200 -26.95 38.89 18.61
C SER A 200 -25.62 38.76 19.35
N VAL A 201 -24.45 38.68 18.70
CA VAL A 201 -23.18 38.71 19.45
C VAL A 201 -22.28 39.80 18.89
N MET A 202 -22.62 41.00 19.32
CA MET A 202 -21.85 42.23 19.19
C MET A 202 -20.41 42.08 19.72
N THR A 203 -19.49 42.73 19.01
CA THR A 203 -18.42 43.57 19.56
C THR A 203 -17.60 43.04 20.75
N SER A 204 -16.39 42.53 20.48
CA SER A 204 -15.20 42.84 21.29
C SER A 204 -13.92 42.39 20.59
N GLY A 205 -12.88 43.23 20.57
CA GLY A 205 -11.50 42.75 20.44
C GLY A 205 -10.74 43.08 19.16
N THR A 206 -10.31 44.34 19.07
CA THR A 206 -9.26 44.92 18.21
C THR A 206 -7.90 44.17 18.15
N VAL A 207 -7.26 44.28 16.97
CA VAL A 207 -5.80 44.46 16.69
C VAL A 207 -4.85 43.24 16.60
N GLY A 208 -4.35 42.97 15.39
CA GLY A 208 -2.96 43.30 15.01
C GLY A 208 -1.89 42.19 14.89
N ARG A 209 -1.25 42.18 13.69
CA ARG A 209 0.18 41.88 13.38
C ARG A 209 0.76 40.46 13.56
N GLY A 210 1.40 39.97 12.49
CA GLY A 210 2.83 39.63 12.54
C GLY A 210 3.26 38.26 11.98
N TYR A 211 4.18 38.32 11.01
CA TYR A 211 5.05 37.27 10.47
C TYR A 211 5.55 36.19 11.44
N GLY A 212 5.71 34.95 10.94
CA GLY A 212 6.45 33.89 11.64
C GLY A 212 6.58 32.59 10.85
N ALA A 213 7.43 32.57 9.83
CA ALA A 213 8.07 31.33 9.39
C ALA A 213 9.09 30.90 10.47
N ALA A 214 9.17 29.60 10.73
CA ALA A 214 10.08 28.95 11.70
C ALA A 214 9.64 28.97 13.17
N THR A 215 8.59 28.22 13.51
CA THR A 215 8.54 27.26 14.62
C THR A 215 7.11 26.76 14.70
N MET A 216 6.90 25.46 14.50
CA MET A 216 5.81 24.64 15.04
C MET A 216 5.94 23.27 14.34
N VAL A 217 6.85 22.46 14.88
CA VAL A 217 6.72 21.00 14.83
C VAL A 217 5.48 20.69 15.67
N GLY A 218 4.32 20.76 15.02
CA GLY A 218 3.04 20.48 15.64
C GLY A 218 2.89 18.98 15.82
N LYS A 219 2.81 18.54 17.08
CA LYS A 219 2.09 17.32 17.45
C LYS A 219 0.68 17.48 16.90
N ASP A 220 0.36 16.82 15.80
CA ASP A 220 -1.03 16.59 15.42
C ASP A 220 -1.23 15.14 14.98
N GLU A 221 -1.90 14.45 15.89
CA GLU A 221 -2.39 13.11 15.84
C GLU A 221 -3.71 13.12 15.06
N MET A 222 -3.82 12.43 13.93
CA MET A 222 -5.09 12.36 13.20
C MET A 222 -5.61 10.93 13.00
N ASN A 223 -5.59 10.15 14.09
CA ASN A 223 -6.49 8.98 14.20
C ASN A 223 -6.80 8.51 15.64
N GLY A 224 -6.71 9.39 16.65
CA GLY A 224 -7.08 9.04 18.03
C GLY A 224 -6.33 7.86 18.64
N ARG A 225 -5.13 7.53 18.14
CA ARG A 225 -4.20 6.59 18.76
C ARG A 225 -2.95 7.38 19.16
N ILE A 226 -2.84 7.66 20.45
CA ILE A 226 -1.63 8.19 21.08
C ILE A 226 -0.51 7.18 20.83
N ASN A 227 0.62 7.64 20.31
CA ASN A 227 1.77 6.79 20.02
C ASN A 227 2.53 6.54 21.35
N PRO A 228 2.57 5.31 21.90
CA PRO A 228 3.18 5.05 23.21
C PRO A 228 4.70 5.27 23.25
N ALA A 229 5.33 5.45 22.08
CA ALA A 229 6.77 5.71 21.95
C ALA A 229 7.13 7.21 22.04
N LEU A 230 6.16 8.08 22.30
CA LEU A 230 6.30 9.55 22.36
C LEU A 230 5.85 10.14 23.70
N GLU A 231 5.65 9.30 24.73
CA GLU A 231 5.70 9.78 26.11
C GLU A 231 7.11 10.32 26.32
N THR A 232 7.21 11.64 26.47
CA THR A 232 8.38 12.25 27.07
C THR A 232 8.43 11.70 28.48
N ASP A 233 9.46 10.90 28.79
CA ASP A 233 9.75 10.48 30.17
C ASP A 233 9.56 11.69 31.09
N ASP A 234 8.78 11.53 32.16
CA ASP A 234 8.46 12.58 33.15
C ASP A 234 9.70 13.07 33.95
N ASP A 235 10.91 12.80 33.46
CA ASP A 235 12.20 13.18 34.02
C ASP A 235 12.90 14.26 33.14
N ASP A 236 12.17 15.29 32.69
CA ASP A 236 12.79 16.46 32.06
C ASP A 236 13.22 17.47 33.14
N PRO A 237 14.53 17.58 33.47
CA PRO A 237 15.03 18.48 34.52
C PRO A 237 14.78 19.97 34.22
N ALA A 238 14.37 20.32 32.99
CA ALA A 238 14.01 21.68 32.62
C ALA A 238 12.65 22.14 33.19
N LEU A 239 11.71 21.22 33.42
CA LEU A 239 10.39 21.51 33.99
C LEU A 239 10.48 21.78 35.50
N ASP A 240 11.34 21.05 36.20
CA ASP A 240 11.56 21.18 37.65
C ASP A 240 12.26 22.52 38.01
N LEU A 241 13.19 22.97 37.16
CA LEU A 241 13.83 24.28 37.25
C LEU A 241 12.85 25.44 37.02
N ALA A 242 11.84 25.25 36.18
CA ALA A 242 10.81 26.25 35.91
C ALA A 242 9.82 26.37 37.07
N GLU A 243 9.46 25.25 37.73
CA GLU A 243 8.61 25.28 38.93
C GLU A 243 9.32 25.85 40.16
N LEU A 244 10.60 25.52 40.37
CA LEU A 244 11.40 26.07 41.47
C LEU A 244 11.54 27.59 41.37
N LYS A 245 11.71 28.14 40.16
CA LYS A 245 11.80 29.59 39.94
C LYS A 245 10.46 30.30 40.19
N ARG A 246 9.34 29.59 40.05
CA ARG A 246 7.98 30.13 40.24
C ARG A 246 7.56 30.16 41.70
N ARG A 247 8.16 29.33 42.56
CA ARG A 247 7.93 29.30 44.02
C ARG A 247 8.87 30.21 44.82
N GLY A 248 9.86 30.82 44.17
CA GLY A 248 10.91 31.62 44.81
C GLY A 248 10.73 33.15 44.77
N THR A 249 9.54 33.67 44.50
CA THR A 249 9.21 35.11 44.57
C THR A 249 7.94 35.33 45.37
#